data_AF-A0A5S3PUX3-F1
#
_entry.id   AF-A0A5S3PUX3-F1
#
_cell.length_a   1.000
_cell.length_b   1.000
_cell.length_c   1.000
_cell.angle_alpha   90.00
_cell.angle_beta   90.00
_cell.angle_gamma   90.00
#
_symmetry.space_group_name_H-M   'P 1'
#
loop_
_entity.id
_entity.type
_entity.pdbx_description
1 polymer ?
#
loop_
_entity_poly.entity_id
_entity_poly.type
_entity_poly.pdbx_seq_one_letter_code
_entity_poly.pdbx_strand_id
1 'polypeptide(L)'
;MKITIKTILTAVLSVIFLLLVGCGESQKTAQTSTLITTNTTNNRATIMLNMNGKTYTYERINWDFSKVDIGNDILISIVQEGAPIIDFSFPASDQHFKNGSFTYTHPEVSSTNKPLYLSFFDKNRKVKRHTEKRIALRSGQIEVKRTSNSLSIDFDVMGSSMLDVSEEGKFPISGTVKLKF
;
A
#
# COMPACT_ATOMS: atom_id res chain seq x y z
N MET A 1 -3.44 -21.72 -79.48
CA MET A 1 -3.86 -21.36 -78.12
C MET A 1 -2.73 -20.54 -77.48
N LYS A 2 -2.83 -19.21 -77.44
CA LYS A 2 -1.79 -18.32 -76.90
C LYS A 2 -2.25 -17.79 -75.55
N ILE A 3 -1.68 -18.31 -74.46
CA ILE A 3 -1.89 -17.80 -73.12
C ILE A 3 -0.91 -16.62 -72.94
N THR A 4 -1.47 -15.43 -72.75
CA THR A 4 -0.72 -14.17 -72.67
C THR A 4 -0.04 -14.04 -71.30
N ILE A 5 1.27 -13.83 -71.29
CA ILE A 5 2.16 -13.74 -70.09
C ILE A 5 1.68 -12.72 -69.03
N LYS A 6 0.84 -11.74 -69.41
CA LYS A 6 0.27 -10.75 -68.49
C LYS A 6 -0.65 -11.34 -67.41
N THR A 7 -1.33 -12.47 -67.66
CA THR A 7 -2.27 -13.06 -66.70
C THR A 7 -1.58 -13.88 -65.61
N ILE A 8 -0.33 -14.29 -65.83
CA ILE A 8 0.45 -15.06 -64.86
C ILE A 8 1.07 -14.12 -63.81
N LEU A 9 1.46 -12.91 -64.21
CA LEU A 9 2.09 -11.95 -63.30
C LEU A 9 1.12 -11.38 -62.25
N THR A 10 -0.15 -11.17 -62.61
CA THR A 10 -1.19 -10.72 -61.67
C THR A 10 -1.64 -11.82 -60.70
N ALA A 11 -1.61 -13.08 -61.11
CA ALA A 11 -1.94 -14.20 -60.23
C ALA A 11 -0.84 -14.44 -59.17
N VAL A 12 0.43 -14.28 -59.53
CA VAL A 12 1.55 -14.46 -58.60
C VAL A 12 1.62 -13.34 -57.55
N LEU A 13 1.27 -12.10 -57.92
CA LEU A 13 1.28 -10.97 -56.99
C LEU A 13 0.15 -11.03 -55.95
N SER A 14 -0.97 -11.71 -56.27
CA SER A 14 -2.11 -11.89 -55.36
C SER A 14 -1.90 -12.98 -54.30
N VAL A 15 -0.99 -13.94 -54.54
CA VAL A 15 -0.69 -15.03 -53.60
C VAL A 15 0.34 -14.62 -52.54
N ILE A 16 1.21 -13.66 -52.86
CA ILE A 16 2.24 -13.16 -51.93
C ILE A 16 1.64 -12.26 -50.83
N PHE A 17 0.52 -11.57 -51.11
CA PHE A 17 -0.11 -10.67 -50.12
C PHE A 17 -0.90 -11.42 -49.03
N LEU A 18 -1.25 -12.70 -49.25
CA LEU A 18 -1.97 -13.54 -48.28
C LEU A 18 -1.06 -14.28 -47.28
N LEU A 19 0.26 -14.18 -47.41
CA LEU A 19 1.24 -14.83 -46.52
C LEU A 19 1.75 -13.93 -45.38
N LEU A 20 1.27 -12.68 -45.26
CA LEU A 20 1.71 -11.72 -44.23
C LEU A 20 0.72 -11.52 -43.07
N VAL A 21 -0.34 -12.32 -42.97
CA VAL A 21 -1.31 -12.27 -41.86
C VAL A 21 -1.40 -13.65 -41.21
N GLY A 22 -0.38 -14.01 -40.42
CA GLY A 22 -0.38 -15.26 -39.67
C GLY A 22 0.77 -15.37 -38.69
N CYS A 23 0.51 -14.97 -37.43
CA CYS A 23 0.96 -15.58 -36.16
C CYS A 23 1.04 -14.50 -35.07
N GLY A 24 -0.07 -14.30 -34.39
CA GLY A 24 -0.18 -13.51 -33.17
C GLY A 24 -0.92 -14.26 -32.07
N GLU A 25 -0.68 -15.56 -31.93
CA GLU A 25 -1.13 -16.33 -30.77
C GLU A 25 0.10 -16.84 -30.01
N SER A 26 0.46 -16.13 -28.94
CA SER A 26 1.37 -16.67 -27.93
C SER A 26 0.59 -17.59 -27.00
N GLN A 27 0.53 -18.88 -27.35
CA GLN A 27 0.35 -19.91 -26.33
C GLN A 27 1.62 -19.96 -25.48
N LYS A 28 1.56 -19.40 -24.28
CA LYS A 28 2.40 -19.84 -23.16
C LYS A 28 1.54 -20.69 -22.25
N THR A 29 1.49 -21.98 -22.56
CA THR A 29 1.23 -23.00 -21.55
C THR A 29 2.46 -23.06 -20.65
N ALA A 30 2.35 -22.49 -19.46
CA ALA A 30 3.24 -22.77 -18.35
C ALA A 30 2.37 -23.06 -17.13
N GLN A 31 2.25 -24.36 -16.86
CA GLN A 31 1.96 -25.00 -15.57
C GLN A 31 1.00 -24.25 -14.63
N THR A 32 -0.23 -24.74 -14.63
CA THR A 32 -1.10 -24.75 -13.45
C THR A 32 -0.40 -25.52 -12.32
N SER A 33 0.50 -24.85 -11.61
CA SER A 33 0.66 -25.11 -10.19
C SER A 33 -0.53 -24.45 -9.54
N THR A 34 -1.59 -25.21 -9.31
CA THR A 34 -2.55 -24.88 -8.27
C THR A 34 -1.78 -24.96 -6.97
N LEU A 35 -1.02 -23.91 -6.65
CA LEU A 35 -0.75 -23.55 -5.28
C LEU A 35 -2.12 -23.24 -4.72
N ILE A 36 -2.76 -24.29 -4.19
CA ILE A 36 -3.62 -24.13 -3.03
C ILE A 36 -2.67 -23.62 -1.95
N THR A 37 -2.30 -22.34 -2.03
CA THR A 37 -2.02 -21.60 -0.83
C THR A 37 -3.38 -21.63 -0.15
N THR A 38 -3.53 -22.55 0.78
CA THR A 38 -4.41 -22.32 1.91
C THR A 38 -3.91 -21.02 2.50
N ASN A 39 -4.42 -19.90 1.97
CA ASN A 39 -4.42 -18.62 2.65
C ASN A 39 -5.30 -18.89 3.86
N THR A 40 -4.72 -19.52 4.87
CA THR A 40 -5.12 -19.31 6.24
C THR A 40 -4.88 -17.82 6.42
N THR A 41 -5.88 -17.02 6.09
CA THR A 41 -5.96 -15.62 6.48
C THR A 41 -5.98 -15.70 8.00
N ASN A 42 -4.78 -15.68 8.58
CA ASN A 42 -4.57 -15.35 9.97
C ASN A 42 -5.01 -13.89 10.01
N ASN A 43 -6.32 -13.68 10.14
CA ASN A 43 -6.95 -12.37 10.07
C ASN A 43 -6.73 -11.67 11.41
N ARG A 44 -5.45 -11.43 11.68
CA ARG A 44 -4.91 -10.77 12.86
C ARG A 44 -5.04 -9.25 12.73
N ALA A 45 -5.45 -8.74 11.58
CA ALA A 45 -5.53 -7.30 11.33
C ALA A 45 -6.72 -6.93 10.44
N THR A 46 -7.45 -5.87 10.81
CA THR A 46 -8.46 -5.21 9.97
C THR A 46 -8.09 -3.74 9.86
N ILE A 47 -7.88 -3.27 8.63
CA ILE A 47 -7.35 -1.92 8.40
C ILE A 47 -8.10 -1.22 7.28
N MET A 48 -8.47 0.03 7.56
CA MET A 48 -9.00 0.98 6.59
C MET A 48 -8.20 2.28 6.69
N LEU A 49 -7.79 2.81 5.55
CA LEU A 49 -7.02 4.05 5.43
C LEU A 49 -7.68 4.94 4.38
N ASN A 50 -8.06 6.15 4.75
CA ASN A 50 -8.35 7.23 3.83
C ASN A 50 -7.13 8.17 3.79
N MET A 51 -6.59 8.41 2.60
CA MET A 51 -5.42 9.26 2.43
C MET A 51 -5.54 10.03 1.14
N ASN A 52 -5.57 11.37 1.26
CA ASN A 52 -5.67 12.28 0.11
C ASN A 52 -6.84 11.93 -0.84
N GLY A 53 -8.02 11.70 -0.25
CA GLY A 53 -9.26 11.39 -0.99
C GLY A 53 -9.35 9.96 -1.54
N LYS A 54 -8.38 9.10 -1.25
CA LYS A 54 -8.41 7.68 -1.64
C LYS A 54 -8.61 6.78 -0.43
N THR A 55 -9.51 5.81 -0.55
CA THR A 55 -9.74 4.79 0.46
C THR A 55 -9.01 3.50 0.10
N TYR A 56 -8.31 2.92 1.07
CA TYR A 56 -7.61 1.65 1.00
C TYR A 56 -8.16 0.71 2.08
N THR A 57 -8.55 -0.50 1.67
CA THR A 57 -8.90 -1.59 2.58
C THR A 57 -7.81 -2.65 2.51
N TYR A 58 -7.31 -3.10 3.66
CA TYR A 58 -6.27 -4.12 3.72
C TYR A 58 -6.90 -5.49 3.95
N GLU A 59 -7.21 -6.19 2.86
CA GLU A 59 -7.85 -7.51 2.87
C GLU A 59 -6.86 -8.67 2.64
N ARG A 60 -5.68 -8.35 2.09
CA ARG A 60 -4.62 -9.31 1.72
C ARG A 60 -3.27 -8.80 2.20
N ILE A 61 -3.17 -8.61 3.51
CA ILE A 61 -1.91 -8.23 4.17
C ILE A 61 -0.86 -9.31 3.90
N ASN A 62 0.31 -8.87 3.45
CA ASN A 62 1.45 -9.73 3.23
C ASN A 62 2.22 -9.88 4.56
N TRP A 63 1.95 -10.97 5.28
CA TRP A 63 2.57 -11.24 6.58
C TRP A 63 4.04 -11.64 6.51
N ASP A 64 4.56 -12.00 5.35
CA ASP A 64 6.01 -12.27 5.18
C ASP A 64 6.83 -10.97 5.27
N PHE A 65 6.21 -9.83 4.97
CA PHE A 65 6.82 -8.49 5.04
C PHE A 65 6.22 -7.59 6.11
N SER A 66 5.11 -7.99 6.73
CA SER A 66 4.48 -7.23 7.82
C SER A 66 5.02 -7.70 9.17
N LYS A 67 5.13 -6.78 10.11
CA LYS A 67 5.59 -7.05 11.48
C LYS A 67 4.63 -6.44 12.48
N VAL A 68 4.32 -7.21 13.53
CA VAL A 68 3.61 -6.74 14.72
C VAL A 68 4.38 -7.26 15.93
N ASP A 69 4.90 -6.34 16.75
CA ASP A 69 5.61 -6.63 17.98
C ASP A 69 4.99 -5.77 19.09
N ILE A 70 4.47 -6.42 20.13
CA ILE A 70 3.70 -5.79 21.21
C ILE A 70 4.18 -6.32 22.57
N GLY A 71 5.49 -6.26 22.78
CA GLY A 71 6.14 -6.63 24.03
C GLY A 71 6.41 -5.38 24.87
N ASN A 72 7.68 -4.96 24.85
CA ASN A 72 8.14 -3.76 25.53
C ASN A 72 7.69 -2.51 24.80
N ASP A 73 7.92 -2.44 23.50
CA ASP A 73 7.37 -1.39 22.63
C ASP A 73 6.21 -1.96 21.80
N ILE A 74 5.43 -1.06 21.21
CA ILE A 74 4.54 -1.43 20.10
C ILE A 74 5.24 -1.01 18.81
N LEU A 75 5.55 -1.97 17.95
CA LEU A 75 6.12 -1.76 16.62
C LEU A 75 5.25 -2.48 15.59
N ILE A 76 4.69 -1.73 14.66
CA ILE A 76 3.80 -2.23 13.62
C ILE A 76 4.31 -1.73 12.27
N SER A 77 4.46 -2.65 11.32
CA SER A 77 4.64 -2.32 9.91
C SER A 77 3.73 -3.24 9.10
N ILE A 78 2.80 -2.64 8.35
CA ILE A 78 1.82 -3.39 7.55
C ILE A 78 2.08 -3.15 6.08
N VAL A 79 2.22 -4.25 5.35
CA VAL A 79 2.47 -4.25 3.91
C VAL A 79 1.32 -4.97 3.20
N GLN A 80 0.73 -4.30 2.21
CA GLN A 80 -0.16 -4.91 1.24
C GLN A 80 0.18 -4.39 -0.15
N GLU A 81 0.16 -5.27 -1.14
CA GLU A 81 0.36 -4.84 -2.52
C GLU A 81 -0.73 -3.86 -2.98
N GLY A 82 -0.32 -2.78 -3.63
CA GLY A 82 -1.22 -1.75 -4.15
C GLY A 82 -1.69 -0.72 -3.12
N ALA A 83 -1.44 -0.95 -1.82
CA ALA A 83 -1.75 -0.01 -0.75
C ALA A 83 -0.47 0.68 -0.21
N PRO A 84 -0.61 1.80 0.51
CA PRO A 84 0.48 2.36 1.30
C PRO A 84 1.00 1.35 2.34
N ILE A 85 2.26 1.46 2.70
CA ILE A 85 2.79 0.81 3.91
C ILE A 85 2.42 1.69 5.09
N ILE A 86 1.99 1.08 6.20
CA ILE A 86 1.71 1.77 7.46
C ILE A 86 2.78 1.39 8.47
N ASP A 87 3.52 2.37 8.97
CA ASP A 87 4.50 2.19 10.04
C ASP A 87 4.01 2.92 11.30
N PHE A 88 3.92 2.21 12.42
CA PHE A 88 3.56 2.78 13.73
C PHE A 88 4.55 2.30 14.79
N SER A 89 4.98 3.21 15.67
CA SER A 89 5.74 2.86 16.85
C SER A 89 5.32 3.65 18.08
N PHE A 90 5.27 2.98 19.23
CA PHE A 90 4.99 3.60 20.52
C PHE A 90 5.84 2.94 21.62
N PRO A 91 6.75 3.69 22.27
CA PRO A 91 7.76 3.16 23.19
C PRO A 91 7.19 2.91 24.58
N ALA A 92 7.69 1.85 25.24
CA ALA A 92 7.36 1.46 26.61
C ALA A 92 7.60 2.58 27.64
N SER A 93 8.58 3.44 27.35
CA SER A 93 9.03 4.49 28.24
C SER A 93 8.01 5.62 28.41
N ASP A 94 7.05 5.73 27.49
CA ASP A 94 5.99 6.73 27.61
C ASP A 94 4.96 6.29 28.66
N GLN A 95 4.57 7.23 29.52
CA GLN A 95 3.63 6.96 30.62
C GLN A 95 2.27 6.43 30.15
N HIS A 96 1.81 6.81 28.95
CA HIS A 96 0.52 6.38 28.42
C HIS A 96 0.52 4.93 27.95
N PHE A 97 1.69 4.32 27.76
CA PHE A 97 1.83 2.91 27.37
C PHE A 97 1.17 1.94 28.35
N LYS A 98 1.16 2.28 29.64
CA LYS A 98 0.62 1.42 30.70
C LYS A 98 -0.89 1.54 30.89
N ASN A 99 -1.51 2.60 30.38
CA ASN A 99 -2.91 2.93 30.70
C ASN A 99 -3.95 2.12 29.91
N GLY A 100 -3.50 1.26 28.99
CA GLY A 100 -4.37 0.44 28.15
C GLY A 100 -5.11 1.25 27.08
N SER A 101 -5.57 2.46 27.36
CA SER A 101 -6.15 3.39 26.38
C SER A 101 -5.58 4.78 26.56
N PHE A 102 -5.27 5.46 25.46
CA PHE A 102 -4.89 6.87 25.48
C PHE A 102 -5.19 7.57 24.16
N THR A 103 -5.37 8.88 24.25
CA THR A 103 -5.47 9.77 23.10
C THR A 103 -4.22 10.63 23.06
N TYR A 104 -3.56 10.63 21.91
CA TYR A 104 -2.41 11.46 21.61
C TYR A 104 -2.80 12.53 20.59
N THR A 105 -2.63 13.79 20.98
CA THR A 105 -2.74 14.93 20.08
C THR A 105 -1.35 15.26 19.56
N HIS A 106 -1.13 15.13 18.25
CA HIS A 106 0.08 15.60 17.59
C HIS A 106 -0.05 17.12 17.39
N PRO A 107 0.69 17.94 18.17
CA PRO A 107 0.61 19.38 18.00
C PRO A 107 1.20 19.77 16.65
N GLU A 108 0.65 20.82 16.06
CA GLU A 108 1.16 21.41 14.81
C GLU A 108 2.56 22.03 15.00
N VAL A 109 2.85 22.49 16.21
CA VAL A 109 4.15 23.05 16.60
C VAL A 109 5.06 21.92 17.07
N SER A 110 6.32 21.91 16.60
CA SER A 110 7.30 20.87 16.91
C SER A 110 7.57 20.79 18.42
N SER A 111 6.82 19.96 19.14
CA SER A 111 7.25 19.52 20.45
C SER A 111 8.40 18.53 20.27
N THR A 112 9.47 18.74 21.02
CA THR A 112 10.72 17.96 20.96
C THR A 112 10.51 16.50 21.40
N ASN A 113 9.37 16.19 22.03
CA ASN A 113 8.99 14.85 22.43
C ASN A 113 7.71 14.41 21.71
N LYS A 114 7.90 13.61 20.66
CA LYS A 114 6.84 12.85 20.01
C LYS A 114 6.97 11.41 20.47
N PRO A 115 6.27 10.99 21.54
CA PRO A 115 6.39 9.63 22.04
C PRO A 115 5.89 8.62 21.01
N LEU A 116 4.95 8.99 20.14
CA LEU A 116 4.36 8.10 19.16
C LEU A 116 4.75 8.53 17.73
N TYR A 117 5.05 7.54 16.90
CA TYR A 117 5.30 7.70 15.48
C TYR A 117 4.24 6.96 14.67
N LEU A 118 3.68 7.64 13.67
CA LEU A 118 2.89 7.06 12.60
C LEU A 118 3.44 7.63 11.30
N SER A 119 3.58 6.81 10.28
CA SER A 119 3.93 7.26 8.94
C SER A 119 3.38 6.33 7.88
N PHE A 120 3.34 6.84 6.64
CA PHE A 120 2.89 6.08 5.50
C PHE A 120 3.93 6.11 4.38
N PHE A 121 4.04 5.04 3.61
CA PHE A 121 4.83 5.03 2.39
C PHE A 121 4.00 4.52 1.22
N ASP A 122 3.68 5.42 0.30
CA ASP A 122 2.88 5.07 -0.88
C ASP A 122 3.77 5.00 -2.12
N LYS A 123 4.15 3.76 -2.48
CA LYS A 123 4.97 3.48 -3.66
C LYS A 123 4.32 3.94 -4.96
N ASN A 124 3.00 4.12 -5.00
CA ASN A 124 2.23 4.46 -6.19
C ASN A 124 1.99 5.98 -6.35
N ARG A 125 2.38 6.80 -5.36
CA ARG A 125 2.31 8.27 -5.49
C ARG A 125 3.19 8.76 -6.62
N LYS A 126 2.59 9.62 -7.46
CA LYS A 126 3.27 10.36 -8.53
C LYS A 126 3.89 11.62 -7.93
N VAL A 127 5.16 11.52 -7.56
CA VAL A 127 5.95 12.59 -6.94
C VAL A 127 7.31 12.70 -7.64
N LYS A 128 7.99 13.85 -7.48
CA LYS A 128 9.26 14.09 -8.19
C LYS A 128 10.40 13.28 -7.61
N ARG A 129 10.44 13.10 -6.29
CA ARG A 129 11.51 12.37 -5.58
C ARG A 129 10.96 11.16 -4.84
N HIS A 130 11.73 10.08 -4.81
CA HIS A 130 11.33 8.86 -4.08
C HIS A 130 11.09 9.12 -2.58
N THR A 131 11.87 10.02 -1.98
CA THR A 131 11.72 10.46 -0.58
C THR A 131 10.37 11.12 -0.29
N GLU A 132 9.73 11.73 -1.29
CA GLU A 132 8.41 12.35 -1.17
C GLU A 132 7.27 11.31 -1.13
N LYS A 133 7.56 10.03 -1.43
CA LYS A 133 6.59 8.94 -1.26
C LYS A 133 6.33 8.61 0.21
N ARG A 134 7.29 8.92 1.10
CA ARG A 134 7.10 8.83 2.54
C ARG A 134 6.30 10.04 3.01
N ILE A 135 5.31 9.78 3.84
CA ILE A 135 4.34 10.73 4.36
C ILE A 135 4.51 10.75 5.87
N ALA A 136 4.77 11.95 6.40
CA ALA A 136 4.90 12.18 7.82
C ALA A 136 3.65 12.89 8.34
N LEU A 137 3.28 12.58 9.59
CA LEU A 137 2.27 13.33 10.31
C LEU A 137 2.74 14.74 10.63
N ARG A 138 1.81 15.69 10.55
CA ARG A 138 2.02 17.12 10.82
C ARG A 138 1.19 17.60 11.99
N SER A 139 -0.06 17.15 12.11
CA SER A 139 -0.96 17.48 13.22
C SER A 139 -2.13 16.49 13.29
N GLY A 140 -2.89 16.53 14.37
CA GLY A 140 -4.16 15.79 14.51
C GLY A 140 -4.19 14.87 15.71
N GLN A 141 -5.11 13.91 15.69
CA GLN A 141 -5.37 13.02 16.83
C GLN A 141 -5.15 11.56 16.47
N ILE A 142 -4.60 10.81 17.42
CA ILE A 142 -4.41 9.37 17.37
C ILE A 142 -4.93 8.80 18.68
N GLU A 143 -5.91 7.92 18.61
CA GLU A 143 -6.43 7.17 19.74
C GLU A 143 -5.89 5.74 19.67
N VAL A 144 -5.33 5.27 20.79
CA VAL A 144 -4.81 3.91 20.90
C VAL A 144 -5.54 3.21 22.04
N LYS A 145 -6.13 2.05 21.73
CA LYS A 145 -6.83 1.18 22.67
C LYS A 145 -6.21 -0.21 22.64
N ARG A 146 -5.58 -0.63 23.73
CA ARG A 146 -4.92 -1.91 23.94
C ARG A 146 -5.65 -2.71 25.02
N THR A 147 -5.89 -3.98 24.74
CA THR A 147 -6.34 -4.98 25.70
C THR A 147 -5.30 -6.09 25.81
N SER A 148 -5.61 -7.14 26.58
CA SER A 148 -4.77 -8.35 26.66
C SER A 148 -4.65 -9.12 25.34
N ASN A 149 -5.57 -8.90 24.40
CA ASN A 149 -5.69 -9.69 23.15
C ASN A 149 -5.95 -8.83 21.90
N SER A 150 -5.90 -7.50 22.01
CA SER A 150 -6.16 -6.62 20.89
C SER A 150 -5.50 -5.26 21.02
N LEU A 151 -5.35 -4.60 19.87
CA LEU A 151 -4.90 -3.22 19.75
C LEU A 151 -5.70 -2.52 18.65
N SER A 152 -6.34 -1.40 18.95
CA SER A 152 -6.96 -0.47 17.99
C SER A 152 -6.15 0.81 17.95
N ILE A 153 -5.88 1.30 16.75
CA ILE A 153 -5.28 2.61 16.51
C ILE A 153 -6.21 3.33 15.54
N ASP A 154 -6.87 4.36 16.03
CA ASP A 154 -7.76 5.21 15.26
C ASP A 154 -7.06 6.56 15.08
N PHE A 155 -7.03 7.11 13.88
CA PHE A 155 -6.34 8.36 13.60
C PHE A 155 -7.13 9.25 12.65
N ASP A 156 -7.08 10.55 12.93
CA ASP A 156 -7.58 11.63 12.08
C ASP A 156 -6.54 12.76 12.13
N VAL A 157 -5.72 12.84 11.09
CA VAL A 157 -4.48 13.60 11.07
C VAL A 157 -4.28 14.33 9.75
N MET A 158 -3.49 15.40 9.80
CA MET A 158 -2.89 16.01 8.62
C MET A 158 -1.51 15.40 8.40
N GLY A 159 -1.24 14.98 7.18
CA GLY A 159 0.08 14.54 6.75
C GLY A 159 0.55 15.29 5.52
N SER A 160 1.84 15.17 5.22
CA SER A 160 2.40 15.66 3.97
C SER A 160 3.60 14.81 3.57
N SER A 161 4.10 15.00 2.36
CA SER A 161 5.39 14.41 1.97
C SER A 161 6.46 14.80 3.00
N MET A 162 7.36 13.89 3.35
CA MET A 162 8.33 14.11 4.43
C MET A 162 9.14 15.41 4.28
N LEU A 163 9.50 15.76 3.04
CA LEU A 163 10.27 16.96 2.70
C LEU A 163 9.40 18.22 2.51
N ASP A 164 8.10 18.07 2.36
CA ASP A 164 7.18 19.17 2.13
C ASP A 164 6.48 19.53 3.44
N VAL A 165 6.90 20.61 4.07
CA VAL A 165 6.34 21.07 5.35
C VAL A 165 5.38 22.24 5.17
N SER A 166 5.09 22.64 3.92
CA SER A 166 4.21 23.78 3.65
C SER A 166 2.75 23.43 3.93
N GLU A 167 1.93 24.45 4.16
CA GLU A 167 0.49 24.27 4.37
C GLU A 167 -0.20 23.69 3.14
N GLU A 168 0.22 24.10 1.94
CA GLU A 168 -0.34 23.61 0.67
C GLU A 168 -0.03 22.13 0.40
N GLY A 169 1.07 21.64 0.96
CA GLY A 169 1.48 20.24 0.87
C GLY A 169 0.75 19.31 1.83
N LYS A 170 -0.01 19.86 2.79
CA LYS A 170 -0.76 19.08 3.78
C LYS A 170 -2.05 18.53 3.18
N PHE A 171 -2.39 17.31 3.55
CA PHE A 171 -3.64 16.66 3.19
C PHE A 171 -4.16 15.78 4.33
N PRO A 172 -5.48 15.58 4.42
CA PRO A 172 -6.08 14.76 5.46
C PRO A 172 -5.77 13.28 5.26
N ILE A 173 -5.56 12.60 6.37
CA ILE A 173 -5.33 11.16 6.48
C ILE A 173 -6.11 10.66 7.68
N SER A 174 -6.99 9.70 7.48
CA SER A 174 -7.75 9.07 8.55
C SER A 174 -7.81 7.57 8.39
N GLY A 175 -8.06 6.85 9.47
CA GLY A 175 -8.12 5.42 9.39
C GLY A 175 -8.12 4.72 10.73
N THR A 176 -8.19 3.41 10.63
CA THR A 176 -8.29 2.49 11.76
C THR A 176 -7.42 1.28 11.49
N VAL A 177 -6.57 0.92 12.44
CA VAL A 177 -5.80 -0.33 12.47
C VAL A 177 -6.26 -1.13 13.68
N LYS A 178 -6.91 -2.28 13.45
CA LYS A 178 -7.32 -3.21 14.51
C LYS A 178 -6.52 -4.49 14.41
N LEU A 179 -5.81 -4.84 15.47
CA LEU A 179 -5.02 -6.05 15.59
C LEU A 179 -5.62 -6.99 16.65
N LYS A 180 -5.53 -8.30 16.40
CA LYS A 180 -5.86 -9.39 17.33
C LYS A 180 -4.63 -10.27 17.53
N PHE A 181 -4.31 -10.60 18.77
CA PHE A 181 -3.16 -11.42 19.15
C PHE A 181 -3.48 -12.30 20.35
#